data_AF-A0AAV7U148-F1
#
_entry.id   AF-A0AAV7U148-F1
#
_cell.length_a   1.000
_cell.length_b   1.000
_cell.length_c   1.000
_cell.angle_alpha   90.00
_cell.angle_beta   90.00
_cell.angle_gamma   90.00
#
_symmetry.space_group_name_H-M   'P 1'
#
loop_
_entity.id
_entity.type
_entity.pdbx_description
1 polymer ?
#
loop_
_entity_poly.entity_id
_entity_poly.type
_entity_poly.pdbx_seq_one_letter_code
_entity_poly.pdbx_strand_id
1 'polypeptide(L)'
;LGFGTDPDLQIDIIAELDLVNATPGVTQVPGLHNGSKAFLFQDVEREVHAAPHVNEKVIRLFRNKSEFTFLATIQQRSSTSGVILSIRELE
;
A
#
# COMPACT_ATOMS: atom_id res chain seq x y z
N LEU A 1 21.47 -5.04 20.20
CA LEU A 1 20.52 -5.52 19.17
C LEU A 1 19.45 -4.44 19.00
N GLY A 2 19.69 -3.49 18.11
CA GLY A 2 18.70 -2.47 17.79
C GLY A 2 17.73 -3.06 16.78
N PHE A 3 16.49 -3.33 17.20
CA PHE A 3 15.42 -3.69 16.28
C PHE A 3 14.91 -2.41 15.61
N GLY A 4 15.64 -1.94 14.59
CA GLY A 4 15.22 -0.83 13.74
C GLY A 4 15.39 -1.25 12.29
N THR A 5 14.32 -1.18 11.51
CA THR A 5 14.40 -1.26 10.05
C THR A 5 15.09 -0.01 9.54
N ASP A 6 16.06 -0.17 8.63
CA ASP A 6 16.67 0.94 7.91
C ASP A 6 15.55 1.72 7.18
N PRO A 7 15.35 3.02 7.45
CA PRO A 7 14.32 3.82 6.79
C PRO A 7 14.44 3.80 5.26
N ASP A 8 15.65 3.63 4.71
CA ASP A 8 15.88 3.53 3.27
C ASP A 8 15.38 2.18 2.68
N LEU A 9 15.07 1.22 3.55
CA LEU A 9 14.51 -0.09 3.20
C LEU A 9 13.00 -0.20 3.49
N GLN A 10 12.35 0.91 3.87
CA GLN A 10 10.91 0.96 4.12
C GLN A 10 10.21 1.79 3.04
N ILE A 11 9.04 1.34 2.59
CA ILE A 11 8.16 2.10 1.72
C ILE A 11 6.80 2.24 2.39
N ASP A 12 6.31 3.48 2.47
CA ASP A 12 4.90 3.76 2.77
C ASP A 12 4.12 3.77 1.46
N ILE A 13 3.45 2.67 1.15
CA ILE A 13 2.69 2.49 -0.10
C ILE A 13 1.56 3.51 -0.22
N ILE A 14 0.93 3.91 0.89
CA ILE A 14 -0.18 4.89 0.85
C ILE A 14 0.35 6.25 0.41
N ALA A 15 1.51 6.67 0.96
CA ALA A 15 2.15 7.93 0.60
C ALA A 15 2.61 7.92 -0.87
N GLU A 16 3.16 6.80 -1.35
CA GLU A 16 3.66 6.69 -2.72
C GLU A 16 2.52 6.63 -3.77
N LEU A 17 1.37 6.04 -3.45
CA LEU A 17 0.25 5.91 -4.39
C LEU A 17 -0.59 7.21 -4.54
N ASP A 18 -0.33 8.24 -3.73
CA ASP A 18 -1.09 9.51 -3.70
C ASP A 18 -2.62 9.30 -3.75
N LEU A 19 -3.11 8.37 -2.92
CA LEU A 19 -4.48 7.87 -2.95
C LEU A 19 -5.56 8.96 -2.78
N VAL A 20 -5.23 10.12 -2.20
CA VAL A 20 -6.19 11.22 -2.02
C VAL A 20 -6.45 11.96 -3.33
N ASN A 21 -5.42 12.16 -4.15
CA ASN A 21 -5.51 13.05 -5.30
C ASN A 21 -5.64 12.29 -6.62
N ALA A 22 -5.08 11.08 -6.69
CA ALA A 22 -4.85 10.38 -7.95
C ALA A 22 -5.85 9.24 -8.23
N THR A 23 -6.66 8.82 -7.26
CA THR A 23 -7.51 7.63 -7.39
C THR A 23 -9.00 7.96 -7.30
N PRO A 24 -9.75 7.89 -8.43
CA PRO A 24 -11.20 7.98 -8.41
C PRO A 24 -11.82 6.93 -7.47
N GLY A 25 -12.89 7.30 -6.77
CA GLY A 25 -13.57 6.40 -5.83
C GLY A 25 -12.85 6.22 -4.48
N VAL A 26 -11.68 6.83 -4.24
CA VAL A 26 -11.00 6.77 -2.94
C VAL A 26 -11.30 8.02 -2.11
N THR A 27 -11.63 7.79 -0.83
CA THR A 27 -11.93 8.87 0.12
C THR A 27 -11.12 8.69 1.39
N GLN A 28 -10.53 9.78 1.89
CA GLN A 28 -9.81 9.77 3.16
C GLN A 28 -10.81 9.79 4.33
N VAL A 29 -10.66 8.86 5.27
CA VAL A 29 -11.49 8.71 6.48
C VAL A 29 -10.61 8.58 7.72
N PRO A 30 -11.15 8.76 8.94
CA PRO A 30 -10.42 8.42 10.18
C PRO A 30 -10.03 6.94 10.19
N GLY A 31 -8.79 6.66 10.59
CA GLY A 31 -8.28 5.29 10.70
C GLY A 31 -8.65 4.60 12.01
N LEU A 32 -8.20 3.35 12.14
CA LEU A 32 -8.48 2.50 13.32
C LEU A 32 -7.86 3.06 14.61
N HIS A 33 -6.76 3.81 14.50
CA HIS A 33 -6.05 4.39 15.64
C HIS A 33 -6.31 5.89 15.71
N ASN A 34 -6.36 6.44 16.93
CA ASN A 34 -6.57 7.87 17.12
C ASN A 34 -5.52 8.69 16.38
N GLY A 35 -5.98 9.62 15.53
CA GLY A 35 -5.12 10.48 14.73
C GLY A 35 -4.55 9.84 13.45
N SER A 36 -4.82 8.56 13.18
CA SER A 36 -4.43 7.93 11.92
C SER A 36 -5.46 8.22 10.81
N LYS A 37 -4.97 8.18 9.57
CA LYS A 37 -5.78 8.31 8.35
C LYS A 37 -5.96 6.93 7.73
N ALA A 38 -7.12 6.68 7.18
CA ALA A 38 -7.41 5.50 6.36
C ALA A 38 -8.06 5.93 5.04
N PHE A 39 -8.10 4.99 4.10
CA PHE A 39 -8.53 5.22 2.72
C PHE A 39 -9.65 4.26 2.40
N LEU A 40 -10.84 4.80 2.23
CA LEU A 40 -12.03 4.06 1.89
C LEU A 40 -12.20 4.03 0.37
N PHE A 41 -12.08 2.84 -0.19
CA PHE A 41 -12.34 2.54 -1.58
C PHE A 41 -13.86 2.36 -1.78
N GLN A 42 -14.48 3.40 -2.33
CA GLN A 42 -15.87 3.44 -2.76
C GLN A 42 -15.92 3.06 -4.25
N ASP A 43 -17.06 2.60 -4.74
CA ASP A 43 -17.26 2.22 -6.15
C ASP A 43 -16.62 0.88 -6.62
N VAL A 44 -16.72 0.65 -7.93
CA VAL A 44 -16.43 -0.63 -8.62
C VAL A 44 -14.94 -0.77 -8.95
N GLU A 45 -14.27 0.34 -9.27
CA GLU A 45 -12.83 0.36 -9.53
C GLU A 45 -12.08 0.46 -8.20
N ARG A 46 -11.50 -0.66 -7.76
CA ARG A 46 -10.71 -0.77 -6.53
C ARG A 46 -9.30 -1.25 -6.81
N GLU A 47 -8.82 -1.00 -8.02
CA GLU A 47 -7.47 -1.31 -8.45
C GLU A 47 -6.68 -0.02 -8.57
N VAL A 48 -5.54 0.03 -7.89
CA VAL A 48 -4.62 1.17 -7.96
C VAL A 48 -3.30 0.68 -8.47
N HIS A 49 -2.89 1.27 -9.58
CA HIS A 49 -1.59 1.01 -10.17
C HIS A 49 -0.59 2.02 -9.64
N ALA A 50 0.51 1.51 -9.11
CA ALA A 50 1.65 2.32 -8.72
C ALA A 50 2.26 3.02 -9.95
N ALA A 51 2.61 4.30 -9.79
CA ALA A 51 3.33 5.04 -10.82
C ALA A 51 4.70 4.39 -11.09
N PRO A 52 5.28 4.56 -12.29
CA PRO A 52 6.53 3.88 -12.66
C PRO A 52 7.68 4.09 -11.65
N HIS A 53 7.81 5.30 -11.10
CA HIS A 53 8.85 5.61 -10.12
C HIS A 53 8.67 4.90 -8.78
N VAL A 54 7.43 4.56 -8.40
CA VAL A 54 7.12 3.76 -7.19
C VAL A 54 7.48 2.30 -7.43
N ASN A 55 7.19 1.77 -8.63
CA ASN A 55 7.59 0.41 -9.00
C ASN A 55 9.10 0.22 -8.92
N GLU A 56 9.89 1.20 -9.38
CA GLU A 56 11.35 1.15 -9.25
C GLU A 56 11.81 1.08 -7.79
N LYS A 57 11.19 1.84 -6.88
CA LYS A 57 11.51 1.77 -5.44
C LYS A 57 11.20 0.38 -4.88
N VAL A 58 10.04 -0.18 -5.23
CA VAL A 58 9.62 -1.52 -4.81
C VAL A 58 10.58 -2.59 -5.35
N ILE A 59 10.97 -2.52 -6.64
CA ILE A 59 11.96 -3.42 -7.24
C ILE A 59 13.31 -3.31 -6.53
N ARG A 60 13.75 -2.09 -6.17
CA ARG A 60 14.99 -1.89 -5.41
C ARG A 60 14.94 -2.52 -4.02
N LEU A 61 13.80 -2.45 -3.32
CA LEU A 61 13.64 -3.13 -2.04
C LEU A 61 13.80 -4.65 -2.17
N PHE A 62 13.27 -5.23 -3.24
CA PHE A 62 13.40 -6.67 -3.49
C PHE A 62 14.76 -7.08 -4.06
N ARG A 63 15.54 -6.12 -4.58
CA ARG A 63 16.84 -6.43 -5.18
C ARG A 63 17.77 -7.01 -4.12
N ASN A 64 18.26 -8.22 -4.38
CA ASN A 64 19.14 -8.97 -3.50
C ASN A 64 18.54 -9.26 -2.10
N LYS A 65 17.20 -9.24 -1.98
CA LYS A 65 16.47 -9.63 -0.78
C LYS A 65 15.57 -10.82 -1.12
N SER A 66 15.61 -11.85 -0.29
CA SER A 66 14.76 -13.05 -0.43
C SER A 66 13.48 -12.96 0.40
N GLU A 67 13.40 -12.00 1.32
CA GLU A 67 12.33 -11.87 2.30
C GLU A 67 11.96 -10.40 2.47
N PHE A 68 10.70 -10.16 2.78
CA PHE A 68 10.18 -8.83 3.12
C PHE A 68 9.09 -8.96 4.17
N THR A 69 8.82 -7.85 4.86
CA THR A 69 7.70 -7.74 5.78
C THR A 69 6.72 -6.71 5.22
N PHE A 70 5.44 -7.09 5.19
CA PHE A 70 4.35 -6.19 4.82
C PHE A 70 3.43 -5.98 6.03
N LEU A 71 3.15 -4.72 6.35
CA LEU A 71 2.27 -4.34 7.44
C LEU A 71 1.09 -3.55 6.87
N ALA A 72 -0.13 -3.97 7.19
CA ALA A 72 -1.35 -3.28 6.81
C ALA A 72 -2.41 -3.35 7.92
N THR A 73 -3.20 -2.30 8.02
CA THR A 73 -4.43 -2.26 8.82
C THR A 73 -5.61 -2.17 7.87
N ILE A 74 -6.49 -3.18 7.90
CA ILE A 74 -7.56 -3.33 6.90
C ILE A 74 -8.88 -3.50 7.62
N GLN A 75 -9.88 -2.75 7.17
CA GLN A 75 -11.27 -2.95 7.53
C GLN A 75 -12.03 -3.44 6.29
N GLN A 76 -12.41 -4.71 6.30
CA GLN A 76 -13.11 -5.36 5.19
C GLN A 76 -14.48 -5.86 5.64
N ARG A 77 -15.46 -5.87 4.73
CA ARG A 77 -16.79 -6.44 4.99
C ARG A 77 -16.70 -7.94 5.23
N SER A 78 -17.52 -8.47 6.15
CA SER A 78 -17.61 -9.90 6.41
C SER A 78 -17.95 -10.69 5.15
N SER A 79 -17.38 -11.90 5.03
CA SER A 79 -17.66 -12.83 3.92
C SER A 79 -17.35 -12.26 2.53
N THR A 80 -16.27 -11.48 2.42
CA THR A 80 -15.75 -11.00 1.14
C THR A 80 -14.29 -11.43 0.98
N SER A 81 -13.77 -11.39 -0.25
CA SER A 81 -12.35 -11.57 -0.56
C SER A 81 -11.85 -10.31 -1.28
N GLY A 82 -10.64 -9.88 -0.97
CA GLY A 82 -10.02 -8.70 -1.57
C GLY A 82 -8.52 -8.86 -1.72
N VAL A 83 -7.94 -8.20 -2.72
CA VAL A 83 -6.49 -8.13 -2.92
C VAL A 83 -5.96 -6.95 -2.13
N ILE A 84 -4.92 -7.19 -1.33
CA ILE A 84 -4.26 -6.13 -0.53
C ILE A 84 -3.03 -5.59 -1.27
N LEU A 85 -2.24 -6.49 -1.86
CA LEU A 85 -1.05 -6.18 -2.64
C LEU A 85 -0.93 -7.22 -3.77
N SER A 86 -0.68 -6.75 -4.99
CA SER A 86 -0.38 -7.58 -6.14
C SER A 86 0.90 -7.07 -6.78
N ILE A 87 1.94 -7.90 -6.86
CA ILE A 87 3.17 -7.63 -7.59
C ILE A 87 3.20 -8.59 -8.76
N ARG A 88 3.09 -8.06 -9.98
CA ARG A 88 3.07 -8.84 -11.21
C ARG A 88 3.88 -8.11 -12.28
N GLU A 89 4.54 -8.87 -13.13
CA GLU A 89 5.09 -8.35 -14.36
C GLU A 89 3.90 -8.05 -15.30
N LEU A 90 3.87 -6.85 -15.88
CA LEU A 90 2.88 -6.52 -16.90
C LEU A 90 3.42 -7.09 -18.22
N GLU A 91 2.72 -8.09 -18.77
CA GLU A 91 2.98 -8.63 -20.12
C GLU A 91 2.64 -7.61 -21.21
#